data_AF-A0A383CVJ3-F1
#
_entry.id   AF-A0A383CVJ3-F1
#
_cell.length_a   1.000
_cell.length_b   1.000
_cell.length_c   1.000
_cell.angle_alpha   90.00
_cell.angle_beta   90.00
_cell.angle_gamma   90.00
#
_symmetry.space_group_name_H-M   'P 1'
#
loop_
_entity.id
_entity.type
_entity.pdbx_description
1 polymer ?
#
loop_
_entity_poly.entity_id
_entity_poly.type
_entity_poly.pdbx_seq_one_letter_code
_entity_poly.pdbx_strand_id
1 'polypeptide(L)' 'TEPAVQFYTGNFLDGLGGKAGAVYERHHAFCLETQHFPDSINHDHFPTTILRPGETYQQSTEYRFSTL' A
#
# COMPACT_ATOMS: atom_id res chain seq x y z
N THR A 1 -3.43 -11.76 2.88
CA THR A 1 -4.25 -10.89 3.72
C THR A 1 -3.33 -10.17 4.66
N GLU A 2 -3.69 -8.95 5.08
CA GLU A 2 -2.85 -8.05 5.85
C GLU A 2 -3.69 -7.26 6.87
N PRO A 3 -3.12 -6.84 8.02
CA PRO A 3 -3.88 -6.18 9.09
C PRO A 3 -4.15 -4.68 8.84
N ALA A 4 -3.48 -4.07 7.86
CA ALA A 4 -3.61 -2.65 7.56
C ALA A 4 -3.61 -2.35 6.07
N VAL A 5 -4.06 -1.14 5.72
CA VAL A 5 -3.88 -0.52 4.40
C VAL A 5 -3.29 0.86 4.60
N GLN A 6 -2.08 1.08 4.08
CA GLN A 6 -1.51 2.42 3.97
C GLN A 6 -2.20 3.13 2.79
N PHE A 7 -2.88 4.23 3.09
CA PHE A 7 -3.57 5.04 2.10
C PHE A 7 -2.81 6.34 1.86
N TYR A 8 -2.31 6.52 0.64
CA TYR A 8 -1.63 7.73 0.22
C TYR A 8 -2.41 8.39 -0.91
N THR A 9 -2.78 9.66 -0.72
CA THR A 9 -3.63 10.42 -1.64
C THR A 9 -2.85 11.26 -2.63
N GLY A 10 -1.60 10.91 -2.97
CA GLY A 10 -0.84 11.68 -3.97
C GLY A 10 -0.52 13.12 -3.53
N ASN A 11 -0.29 13.34 -2.23
CA ASN A 11 -0.18 14.68 -1.62
C ASN A 11 0.98 15.53 -2.15
N PHE A 12 2.02 14.90 -2.67
CA PHE A 12 3.24 15.55 -3.14
C PHE A 12 3.46 15.40 -4.65
N LEU A 13 2.41 15.00 -5.39
CA LEU A 13 2.44 15.14 -6.84
C LEU A 13 2.35 16.63 -7.18
N ASP A 14 3.26 17.11 -8.02
CA ASP A 14 3.41 18.54 -8.34
C ASP A 14 3.89 18.66 -9.79
N GLY A 15 2.96 18.66 -10.74
CA GLY A 15 3.27 18.74 -12.16
C GLY A 15 4.05 17.55 -12.74
N LEU A 16 3.94 16.34 -12.17
CA LEU A 16 4.72 15.19 -12.63
C LEU A 16 4.24 14.71 -14.01
N GLY A 17 5.17 14.55 -14.95
CA GLY A 17 4.87 13.95 -16.27
C GLY A 17 4.31 12.52 -16.13
N GLY A 18 3.09 12.32 -16.61
CA GLY A 18 2.32 11.08 -16.52
C GLY A 18 2.20 10.32 -17.84
N LYS A 19 1.48 9.19 -17.79
CA LYS A 19 1.21 8.36 -18.99
C LYS A 19 0.36 9.13 -19.99
N ALA A 20 0.57 8.86 -21.28
CA ALA A 20 -0.19 9.46 -22.39
C ALA A 20 -0.18 11.01 -22.41
N GLY A 21 0.91 11.62 -21.95
CA GLY A 21 1.04 13.09 -21.92
C GLY A 21 0.25 13.77 -20.80
N ALA A 22 -0.31 13.00 -19.86
CA ALA A 22 -0.94 13.56 -18.67
C ALA A 22 0.08 14.30 -17.79
N VAL A 23 -0.41 15.24 -16.99
CA VAL A 23 0.33 15.85 -15.89
C VAL A 23 -0.39 15.49 -14.60
N TYR A 24 0.33 14.81 -13.70
CA TYR A 24 -0.20 14.39 -12.41
C TYR A 24 0.05 15.48 -11.38
N GLU A 25 -1.04 16.16 -11.03
CA GLU A 25 -1.06 17.14 -9.95
C GLU A 25 -1.38 16.48 -8.62
N ARG A 26 -1.29 17.29 -7.57
CA ARG A 26 -1.66 16.90 -6.22
C ARG A 26 -3.04 16.22 -6.20
N HIS A 27 -3.09 15.03 -5.62
CA HIS A 27 -4.28 14.17 -5.51
C HIS A 27 -4.87 13.61 -6.82
N HIS A 28 -4.15 13.65 -7.94
CA HIS A 28 -4.59 12.97 -9.18
C HIS A 28 -4.56 11.44 -9.12
N ALA A 29 -3.96 10.86 -8.08
CA ALA A 29 -3.90 9.42 -7.87
C ALA A 29 -3.91 9.10 -6.37
N PHE A 30 -4.13 7.84 -6.06
CA PHE A 30 -3.97 7.31 -4.71
C PHE A 30 -3.33 5.92 -4.73
N CYS A 31 -2.73 5.52 -3.62
CA CYS A 31 -2.23 4.18 -3.37
C CYS A 31 -3.07 3.50 -2.29
N LEU A 32 -3.38 2.22 -2.49
CA LEU A 32 -3.87 1.32 -1.44
C LEU A 32 -2.82 0.24 -1.24
N GLU A 33 -2.08 0.33 -0.15
CA GLU A 33 -0.96 -0.56 0.13
C GLU A 33 -1.33 -1.45 1.32
N THR A 34 -1.88 -2.63 1.04
CA THR A 34 -2.19 -3.64 2.06
C THR A 34 -0.90 -4.23 2.63
N GLN A 35 -0.70 -4.12 3.94
CA GLN A 35 0.51 -4.58 4.62
C GLN A 35 0.30 -4.66 6.14
N HIS A 36 1.33 -5.12 6.86
CA HIS A 36 1.44 -4.92 8.29
C HIS A 36 1.52 -3.42 8.62
N PHE A 37 1.26 -3.04 9.87
CA PHE A 37 1.42 -1.65 10.26
C PHE A 37 2.86 -1.20 9.99
N PRO A 38 3.08 -0.02 9.40
CA PRO A 38 4.41 0.56 9.33
C PRO A 38 5.03 0.57 10.73
N ASP A 39 6.33 0.29 10.80
CA ASP A 39 7.09 0.25 12.06
C ASP A 39 6.76 -0.92 13.02
N SER A 40 6.06 -1.97 12.56
CA SER A 40 5.71 -3.14 13.40
C SER A 40 6.88 -3.81 14.11
N ILE A 41 8.10 -3.77 13.55
CA ILE A 41 9.28 -4.36 14.18
C ILE A 41 9.69 -3.65 15.48
N ASN A 42 9.29 -2.38 15.65
CA ASN A 42 9.63 -1.53 16.79
C ASN A 42 8.49 -1.42 17.81
N HIS A 43 7.35 -2.07 17.56
CA HIS A 43 6.17 -2.01 18.41
C HIS A 43 5.71 -3.42 18.77
N ASP A 44 6.10 -3.90 19.96
CA ASP A 44 5.86 -5.28 20.42
C ASP A 44 4.38 -5.72 20.44
N HIS A 45 3.44 -4.76 20.43
CA HIS A 45 2.00 -5.03 20.42
C HIS A 45 1.40 -5.07 19.00
N PHE A 46 2.18 -4.76 17.96
CA PHE A 46 1.76 -4.94 16.57
C PHE A 46 2.00 -6.39 16.12
N PRO A 47 1.25 -6.87 15.11
CA PRO A 47 1.55 -8.18 14.51
C PRO A 47 2.99 -8.23 14.01
N THR A 48 3.69 -9.31 14.33
CA THR A 48 5.10 -9.48 13.93
C THR A 48 5.24 -9.58 12.42
N THR A 49 6.30 -8.98 11.89
CA THR A 49 6.72 -9.07 10.48
C THR A 49 7.89 -10.03 10.27
N ILE A 50 8.38 -10.69 11.33
CA ILE A 50 9.53 -11.59 11.26
C ILE A 50 9.10 -12.94 10.68
N LEU A 51 9.72 -13.34 9.57
CA LEU A 51 9.66 -14.69 9.04
C LEU A 51 10.95 -15.46 9.40
N ARG A 52 10.82 -16.63 10.02
CA ARG A 52 11.96 -17.47 10.46
C ARG A 52 12.24 -18.59 9.44
N PRO A 53 13.46 -19.18 9.47
CA PRO A 53 13.78 -20.31 8.61
C PRO A 53 12.78 -21.46 8.74
N GLY A 54 12.29 -21.96 7.60
CA GLY A 54 11.30 -23.03 7.53
C GLY A 54 9.84 -22.57 7.59
N GLU A 55 9.59 -21.30 7.94
CA GLU A 55 8.25 -20.72 7.87
C GLU A 55 7.91 -20.31 6.43
N THR A 56 6.62 -20.40 6.08
CA THR A 56 6.10 -19.92 4.79
C THR A 56 5.28 -18.66 5.03
N TYR A 57 5.69 -17.57 4.40
CA TYR A 57 4.89 -16.35 4.36
C TYR A 57 3.92 -16.40 3.17
N GLN A 58 2.66 -16.06 3.43
CA GLN A 58 1.66 -15.94 2.38
C GLN A 58 0.73 -14.78 2.67
N GLN A 59 0.50 -13.95 1.65
CA GLN A 59 -0.52 -12.93 1.64
C GLN A 59 -1.22 -12.86 0.29
N SER A 60 -2.24 -12.03 0.21
CA SER A 60 -3.14 -11.89 -0.93
C SER A 60 -3.90 -10.59 -0.75
N THR A 61 -4.00 -9.85 -1.84
CA THR A 61 -4.71 -8.59 -1.97
C THR A 61 -5.47 -8.64 -3.27
N GLU A 62 -6.74 -8.24 -3.22
CA GLU A 62 -7.64 -8.35 -4.34
C GLU A 62 -8.32 -7.01 -4.62
N TYR A 63 -8.29 -6.61 -5.89
CA TYR A 63 -9.03 -5.47 -6.40
C TYR A 63 -10.15 -5.99 -7.31
N ARG A 64 -11.41 -5.80 -6.88
CA ARG A 64 -12.59 -6.17 -7.65
C ARG A 64 -13.23 -4.91 -8.20
N PHE A 65 -13.47 -4.89 -9.50
CA PHE A 65 -14.12 -3.80 -10.21
C PHE A 65 -15.43 -4.27 -10.79
N SER A 66 -16.46 -3.44 -10.73
CA SER A 66 -17.76 -3.66 -11.35
C SER A 66 -18.22 -2.39 -12.05
N THR A 67 -19.14 -2.55 -12.99
CA THR A 67 -19.89 -1.44 -13.59
C THR A 67 -21.29 -1.41 -12.98
N LEU A 68 -21.92 -0.24 -13.00
CA LEU A 68 -23.35 -0.10 -12.68
C LEU A 68 -24.22 -0.66 -13.80
#